data_AF-A0A2A4JAR6-F1
#
_entry.id   AF-A0A2A4JAR6-F1
#
_cell.length_a   1.000
_cell.length_b   1.000
_cell.length_c   1.000
_cell.angle_alpha   90.00
_cell.angle_beta   90.00
_cell.angle_gamma   90.00
#
_symmetry.space_group_name_H-M   'P 1'
#
loop_
_entity.id
_entity.type
_entity.pdbx_description
1 polymer ?
#
loop_
_entity_poly.entity_id
_entity_poly.type
_entity_poly.pdbx_seq_one_letter_code
_entity_poly.pdbx_strand_id
1 'polypeptide(L)'
;MRPKRHVNRAGLGSAQDVRMLRRASQSLMQRYIASDTFDLDLVFTSDFTKPERATLHQCAQKMGLASRSYGEGEDRFLVVKKKLDPFSLVRAIVEKGGKTPKYEVFIPATLARSNRL
;
A
#
# COMPACT_ATOMS: atom_id res chain seq x y z
N MET A 1 11.23 10.39 -4.01
CA MET A 1 10.07 9.77 -4.72
C MET A 1 9.47 8.70 -3.82
N ARG A 2 8.14 8.62 -3.64
CA ARG A 2 7.52 7.61 -2.76
C ARG A 2 7.67 6.21 -3.39
N PRO A 3 8.13 5.17 -2.65
CA PRO A 3 8.24 3.83 -3.19
C PRO A 3 6.88 3.29 -3.63
N LYS A 4 6.85 2.73 -4.83
CA LYS A 4 5.65 2.17 -5.45
C LYS A 4 6.01 0.84 -6.10
N ARG A 5 5.19 -0.18 -5.87
CA ARG A 5 5.23 -1.42 -6.66
C ARG A 5 4.06 -1.41 -7.63
N HIS A 6 4.40 -1.36 -8.92
CA HIS A 6 3.41 -1.44 -9.98
C HIS A 6 2.98 -2.89 -10.18
N VAL A 7 1.68 -3.09 -10.34
CA VAL A 7 1.02 -4.36 -10.57
C VAL A 7 0.19 -4.16 -11.83
N ASN A 8 0.58 -4.83 -12.90
CA ASN A 8 -0.19 -4.93 -14.13
C ASN A 8 -0.95 -6.26 -14.16
N ARG A 9 -1.76 -6.49 -15.20
CA ARG A 9 -2.52 -7.73 -15.37
C ARG A 9 -1.62 -8.98 -15.33
N ALA A 10 -0.46 -8.95 -16.00
CA ALA A 10 0.50 -10.05 -15.96
C ALA A 10 1.01 -10.35 -14.54
N GLY A 11 1.19 -9.32 -13.71
CA GLY A 11 1.58 -9.44 -12.30
C GLY A 11 0.55 -10.10 -11.39
N LEU A 12 -0.69 -10.31 -11.86
CA LEU A 12 -1.74 -11.08 -11.16
C LEU A 12 -1.94 -12.49 -11.75
N GLY A 13 -1.11 -12.89 -12.71
CA GLY A 13 -1.39 -14.01 -13.61
C GLY A 13 -2.44 -13.61 -14.65
N SER A 14 -2.51 -14.31 -15.78
CA SER A 14 -3.43 -14.04 -16.91
C SER A 14 -4.92 -14.20 -16.56
N ALA A 15 -5.40 -13.52 -15.52
CA ALA A 15 -6.77 -13.50 -15.07
C ALA A 15 -7.64 -12.89 -16.16
N GLN A 16 -8.32 -13.74 -16.91
CA GLN A 16 -9.19 -13.32 -18.02
C GLN A 16 -10.62 -13.01 -17.57
N ASP A 17 -10.99 -13.42 -16.35
CA ASP A 17 -12.29 -13.13 -15.73
C ASP A 17 -12.12 -12.44 -14.36
N VAL A 18 -13.08 -11.58 -14.02
CA VAL A 18 -13.23 -10.84 -12.76
C VAL A 18 -13.15 -11.77 -11.55
N ARG A 19 -13.64 -13.01 -11.64
CA ARG A 19 -13.52 -14.00 -10.55
C ARG A 19 -12.07 -14.39 -10.26
N MET A 20 -11.28 -14.63 -11.31
CA MET A 20 -9.85 -14.92 -11.17
C MET A 20 -9.11 -13.68 -10.66
N LEU A 21 -9.44 -12.51 -11.18
CA LEU A 21 -8.89 -11.23 -10.71
C LEU A 21 -9.14 -11.04 -9.22
N ARG A 22 -10.36 -11.30 -8.76
CA ARG A 22 -10.73 -11.22 -7.34
C ARG A 22 -9.86 -12.15 -6.48
N ARG A 23 -9.69 -13.40 -6.87
CA ARG A 23 -8.85 -14.36 -6.13
C ARG A 23 -7.38 -13.95 -6.11
N ALA A 24 -6.83 -13.62 -7.27
CA ALA A 24 -5.44 -13.19 -7.41
C ALA A 24 -5.15 -11.92 -6.59
N SER A 25 -6.05 -10.94 -6.66
CA SER A 25 -5.93 -9.70 -5.89
C SER A 25 -6.04 -9.93 -4.39
N GLN A 26 -6.95 -10.79 -3.92
CA GLN A 26 -7.04 -11.19 -2.51
C GLN A 26 -5.74 -11.83 -2.04
N SER A 27 -5.18 -12.79 -2.80
CA SER A 27 -3.91 -13.43 -2.43
C SER A 27 -2.74 -12.44 -2.40
N LEU A 28 -2.65 -11.53 -3.38
CA LEU A 28 -1.63 -10.48 -3.41
C LEU A 28 -1.75 -9.54 -2.21
N MET A 29 -2.97 -9.06 -1.93
CA MET A 29 -3.25 -8.14 -0.84
C MET A 29 -3.00 -8.81 0.52
N GLN A 30 -3.31 -10.09 0.67
CA GLN A 30 -3.01 -10.86 1.89
C GLN A 30 -1.50 -10.92 2.14
N ARG A 31 -0.70 -11.25 1.12
CA ARG A 31 0.77 -11.23 1.21
C ARG A 31 1.30 -9.84 1.52
N TYR A 32 0.73 -8.81 0.90
CA TYR A 32 1.11 -7.43 1.16
C TYR A 32 0.82 -7.02 2.61
N ILE A 33 -0.35 -7.39 3.17
CA ILE A 33 -0.67 -7.15 4.58
C ILE A 33 0.35 -7.85 5.50
N ALA A 34 0.67 -9.12 5.22
CA ALA A 34 1.60 -9.91 6.02
C ALA A 34 3.08 -9.47 5.92
N SER A 35 3.45 -8.78 4.84
CA SER A 35 4.82 -8.27 4.67
C SER A 35 5.12 -7.08 5.59
N ASP A 36 6.39 -6.77 5.83
CA ASP A 36 6.79 -5.59 6.63
C ASP A 36 6.88 -4.28 5.79
N THR A 37 6.24 -4.23 4.61
CA THR A 37 6.37 -3.10 3.67
C THR A 37 5.30 -2.03 3.89
N PHE A 38 5.33 -1.31 5.01
CA PHE A 38 4.41 -0.19 5.26
C PHE A 38 4.79 1.11 4.51
N ASP A 39 6.04 1.17 4.06
CA ASP A 39 6.68 2.27 3.35
C ASP A 39 6.53 2.17 1.82
N LEU A 40 5.85 1.13 1.32
CA LEU A 40 5.63 0.87 -0.10
C LEU A 40 4.13 0.89 -0.42
N ASP A 41 3.73 1.57 -1.49
CA ASP A 41 2.35 1.55 -1.98
C ASP A 41 2.20 0.53 -3.13
N LEU A 42 1.08 -0.21 -3.18
CA LEU A 42 0.72 -1.00 -4.36
C LEU A 42 0.01 -0.11 -5.38
N VAL A 43 0.42 -0.20 -6.65
CA VAL A 43 -0.16 0.58 -7.74
C VAL A 43 -0.65 -0.37 -8.82
N PHE A 44 -1.96 -0.57 -8.89
CA PHE A 44 -2.60 -1.25 -10.01
C PHE A 44 -2.69 -0.28 -11.19
N THR A 45 -2.02 -0.61 -12.29
CA THR A 45 -1.83 0.27 -13.44
C THR A 45 -3.14 0.56 -14.20
N SER A 46 -3.05 1.40 -15.24
CA SER A 46 -4.21 1.82 -16.05
C SER A 46 -4.81 0.70 -16.91
N ASP A 47 -4.10 -0.41 -17.08
CA ASP A 47 -4.49 -1.60 -17.85
C ASP A 47 -5.71 -2.36 -17.29
N PHE A 48 -6.14 -2.03 -16.07
CA PHE A 48 -7.38 -2.53 -15.50
C PHE A 48 -8.56 -1.65 -15.90
N THR A 49 -9.60 -2.25 -16.47
CA THR A 49 -10.86 -1.59 -16.82
C THR A 49 -11.59 -1.04 -15.58
N LYS A 50 -12.57 -0.15 -15.78
CA LYS A 50 -13.37 0.41 -14.67
C LYS A 50 -14.02 -0.67 -13.78
N PRO A 51 -14.67 -1.74 -14.30
CA PRO A 51 -15.22 -2.82 -13.46
C PRO A 51 -14.16 -3.62 -12.69
N GLU A 52 -13.00 -3.86 -13.29
CA GLU A 52 -11.88 -4.54 -12.64
C GLU A 52 -11.31 -3.68 -11.51
N ARG A 53 -11.09 -2.38 -11.75
CA ARG A 53 -10.66 -1.42 -10.71
C ARG A 53 -11.66 -1.34 -9.56
N ALA A 54 -12.97 -1.39 -9.84
CA ALA A 54 -14.00 -1.45 -8.80
C ALA A 54 -13.88 -2.74 -7.96
N THR A 55 -13.62 -3.88 -8.61
CA THR A 55 -13.40 -5.16 -7.92
C THR A 55 -12.15 -5.13 -7.03
N LEU A 56 -11.03 -4.62 -7.54
CA LEU A 56 -9.79 -4.44 -6.78
C LEU A 56 -10.00 -3.52 -5.58
N HIS A 57 -10.73 -2.41 -5.78
CA HIS A 57 -11.05 -1.46 -4.74
C HIS A 57 -11.89 -2.10 -3.61
N GLN A 58 -12.92 -2.87 -3.97
CA GLN A 58 -13.74 -3.62 -3.01
C GLN A 58 -12.93 -4.66 -2.24
N CYS A 59 -12.04 -5.42 -2.90
CA CYS A 59 -11.15 -6.36 -2.22
C CYS A 59 -10.29 -5.64 -1.17
N ALA A 60 -9.65 -4.53 -1.55
CA ALA A 60 -8.80 -3.75 -0.65
C ALA A 60 -9.58 -3.26 0.58
N GLN A 61 -10.77 -2.70 0.38
CA GLN A 61 -11.61 -2.22 1.48
C GLN A 61 -12.03 -3.34 2.44
N LYS A 62 -12.46 -4.49 1.91
CA LYS A 62 -12.85 -5.67 2.71
C LYS A 62 -11.69 -6.21 3.56
N MET A 63 -10.45 -6.04 3.09
CA MET A 63 -9.24 -6.47 3.79
C MET A 63 -8.64 -5.38 4.69
N GLY A 64 -9.36 -4.28 4.93
CA GLY A 64 -8.91 -3.19 5.80
C GLY A 64 -7.85 -2.27 5.20
N LEU A 65 -7.53 -2.39 3.91
CA LEU A 65 -6.59 -1.52 3.21
C LEU A 65 -7.24 -0.19 2.81
N ALA A 66 -6.43 0.85 2.65
CA ALA A 66 -6.84 2.09 2.02
C ALA A 66 -6.67 1.98 0.52
N SER A 67 -7.65 2.42 -0.25
CA SER A 67 -7.62 2.37 -1.71
C SER A 67 -8.14 3.68 -2.30
N ARG A 68 -7.47 4.20 -3.32
CA ARG A 68 -7.88 5.44 -4.02
C ARG A 68 -7.44 5.39 -5.48
N SER A 69 -8.35 5.72 -6.39
CA SER A 69 -8.00 5.92 -7.80
C SER A 69 -7.43 7.32 -8.02
N TYR A 70 -6.49 7.41 -8.95
CA TYR A 70 -5.86 8.63 -9.42
C TYR A 70 -5.82 8.64 -10.95
N GLY A 71 -5.62 9.81 -11.55
CA GLY A 71 -5.72 9.98 -13.00
C GLY A 71 -7.16 9.98 -13.51
N GLU A 72 -7.30 10.21 -14.82
CA GLU A 72 -8.57 10.34 -15.53
C GLU A 72 -8.58 9.48 -16.79
N GLY A 73 -9.76 9.09 -17.26
CA GLY A 73 -9.93 8.28 -18.48
C GLY A 73 -9.07 7.00 -18.48
N GLU A 74 -8.29 6.85 -19.55
CA GLU A 74 -7.39 5.73 -19.79
C GLU A 74 -6.14 5.74 -18.90
N ASP A 75 -5.74 6.89 -18.35
CA ASP A 75 -4.61 6.99 -17.41
C ASP A 75 -5.00 6.69 -15.97
N ARG A 76 -6.25 6.27 -15.73
CA ARG A 76 -6.76 6.05 -14.38
C ARG A 76 -6.21 4.78 -13.76
N PHE A 77 -5.45 4.91 -12.67
CA PHE A 77 -4.87 3.80 -11.91
C PHE A 77 -5.41 3.73 -10.48
N LEU A 78 -5.21 2.60 -9.79
CA LEU A 78 -5.64 2.41 -8.40
C LEU A 78 -4.43 2.22 -7.49
N VAL A 79 -4.34 3.03 -6.44
CA VAL A 79 -3.32 2.88 -5.39
C VAL A 79 -3.94 2.25 -4.16
N VAL A 80 -3.26 1.25 -3.60
CA VAL A 80 -3.63 0.53 -2.37
C VAL A 80 -2.51 0.63 -1.34
N LYS A 81 -2.88 0.98 -0.11
CA LYS A 81 -1.95 1.26 1.00
C LYS A 81 -2.40 0.57 2.28
N LYS A 82 -1.45 0.22 3.16
CA LYS A 82 -1.80 -0.20 4.52
C LYS A 82 -2.41 0.96 5.30
N LYS A 83 -3.40 0.65 6.14
CA LYS A 83 -3.88 1.55 7.18
C LYS A 83 -3.13 1.20 8.45
N LEU A 84 -2.25 2.08 8.88
CA LEU A 84 -1.62 2.00 10.20
C LEU A 84 -2.11 3.20 10.99
N ASP A 85 -2.45 2.97 12.26
CA ASP A 85 -2.63 4.10 13.16
C ASP A 85 -1.30 4.85 13.31
N PRO A 86 -1.33 6.16 13.61
CA PRO A 86 -0.12 6.97 13.66
C PRO A 86 0.95 6.45 14.62
N PHE A 87 0.56 5.87 15.76
CA PHE A 87 1.52 5.39 16.76
C PHE A 87 2.20 4.10 16.31
N SER A 88 1.46 3.14 15.76
CA SER A 88 2.04 1.92 15.15
C SER A 88 2.96 2.26 13.98
N LEU A 89 2.59 3.26 13.16
CA LEU A 89 3.46 3.73 12.07
C LEU A 89 4.77 4.31 12.63
N VAL A 90 4.71 5.19 13.62
CA VAL A 90 5.92 5.77 14.25
C VAL A 90 6.79 4.66 14.85
N ARG A 91 6.19 3.72 15.59
CA ARG A 91 6.92 2.58 16.16
C ARG A 91 7.64 1.77 15.08
N ALA A 92 6.95 1.40 14.01
CA ALA A 92 7.53 0.64 12.91
C ALA A 92 8.66 1.41 12.19
N ILE A 93 8.57 2.74 12.08
CA ILE A 93 9.66 3.57 11.52
C ILE A 93 10.87 3.59 12.47
N VAL A 94 10.64 3.73 13.78
CA VAL A 94 11.72 3.71 14.79
C VAL A 94 12.42 2.36 14.81
N GLU A 95 11.68 1.24 14.75
CA GLU A 95 12.24 -0.12 14.62
C GLU A 95 13.10 -0.28 13.36
N LYS A 96 12.83 0.50 12.30
CA LYS A 96 13.65 0.58 11.07
C LYS A 96 14.77 1.62 11.12
N GLY A 97 15.15 2.10 12.30
CA GLY A 97 16.23 3.08 12.47
C GLY A 97 15.79 4.54 12.34
N GLY A 98 14.50 4.82 12.50
CA GLY A 98 13.94 6.18 12.51
C GLY A 98 13.68 6.79 11.14
N LYS A 99 14.04 6.09 10.05
CA LYS A 99 13.85 6.55 8.68
C LYS A 99 13.56 5.40 7.73
N THR A 100 12.65 5.65 6.80
CA THR A 100 12.33 4.80 5.66
C THR A 100 12.32 5.68 4.40
N PRO A 101 12.28 5.10 3.19
CA PRO A 101 12.15 5.90 1.98
C PRO A 101 10.86 6.75 1.91
N LYS A 102 9.84 6.45 2.74
CA LYS A 102 8.55 7.16 2.74
C LYS A 102 8.34 8.07 3.96
N TYR A 103 8.98 7.77 5.08
CA TYR A 103 8.75 8.44 6.36
C TYR A 103 10.05 8.62 7.14
N GLU A 104 10.13 9.71 7.89
CA GLU A 104 11.21 10.02 8.83
C GLU A 104 10.58 10.50 10.14
N VAL A 105 11.06 9.97 11.27
CA VAL A 105 10.59 10.34 12.60
C VAL A 105 11.53 11.39 13.18
N PHE A 106 10.97 12.50 13.62
CA PHE A 106 11.70 13.55 14.32
C PHE A 106 11.35 13.50 15.80
N ILE A 107 12.35 13.28 16.65
CA ILE A 107 12.21 13.35 18.11
C ILE A 107 12.41 14.81 18.52
N PRO A 108 11.46 15.45 19.22
CA PRO A 108 11.63 16.80 19.75
C PRO A 108 12.90 16.93 20.60
N ALA A 109 13.63 18.03 20.43
CA ALA A 109 14.90 18.28 21.13
C ALA A 109 14.78 18.26 22.67
N THR A 110 13.58 18.54 23.19
CA THR A 110 13.26 18.48 24.63
C THR A 110 13.31 17.05 25.18
N LEU A 111 12.96 16.04 24.37
CA LEU A 111 12.96 14.63 24.77
C LEU A 111 14.33 13.96 24.59
N ALA A 112 15.13 14.40 23.59
CA ALA A 112 16.46 13.85 23.33
C ALA A 112 17.45 14.06 24.49
N ARG A 113 17.21 15.04 25.38
CA ARG A 113 18.07 15.35 26.53
C ARG A 113 17.85 14.45 27.75
N SER A 114 16.76 13.68 27.80
CA SER A 114 16.38 12.93 29.01
C SER A 114 17.08 11.57 29.18
N ASN A 115 17.86 11.11 28.18
CA ASN A 115 18.57 9.82 28.21
C ASN A 115 20.05 9.93 28.69
N ARG A 116 20.42 11.02 29.36
CA ARG A 116 21.72 11.18 30.03
C ARG A 116 21.51 11.37 31.53
N LEU A 117 21.18 10.30 32.24
CA LEU A 117 21.32 10.19 33.70
C LEU A 117 21.85 8.79 34.01
#